data_AF-A0A937NC61-F1
#
_entry.id   AF-A0A937NC61-F1
#
_cell.length_a   1.000
_cell.length_b   1.000
_cell.length_c   1.000
_cell.angle_alpha   90.00
_cell.angle_beta   90.00
_cell.angle_gamma   90.00
#
_symmetry.space_group_name_H-M   'P 1'
#
loop_
_entity.id
_entity.type
_entity.pdbx_description
1 polymer ?
#
loop_
_entity_poly.entity_id
_entity_poly.type
_entity_poly.pdbx_seq_one_letter_code
_entity_poly.pdbx_strand_id
1 'polypeptide(L)' 'MDKNLSNLKTPGGILEFALEQKRETHRLYGELLNDSGTEILRDVVTQLKDEELRHVHFIERKIADLNLGRLR' A
#
# COMPACT_ATOMS: atom_id res chain seq x y z
N MET A 1 -6.55 1.97 17.21
CA MET A 1 -6.06 0.62 16.85
C MET A 1 -4.65 0.49 17.38
N ASP A 2 -4.46 -0.28 18.45
CA ASP A 2 -3.12 -0.64 18.90
C ASP A 2 -2.50 -1.60 17.88
N LYS A 3 -1.65 -1.06 17.00
CA LYS A 3 -0.91 -1.87 16.04
C LYS A 3 0.10 -2.71 16.83
N ASN A 4 -0.09 -4.02 16.84
CA ASN A 4 0.85 -4.94 17.46
C ASN A 4 2.15 -4.97 16.63
N LEU A 5 3.11 -4.11 17.00
CA LEU A 5 4.39 -3.93 16.30
C LEU A 5 5.33 -5.15 16.40
N SER A 6 4.97 -6.18 17.16
CA SER A 6 5.81 -7.38 17.32
C SER A 6 6.05 -8.11 15.99
N ASN A 7 5.10 -8.04 15.05
CA ASN A 7 5.24 -8.63 13.71
C ASN A 7 6.24 -7.88 12.81
N LEU A 8 6.60 -6.63 13.11
CA LEU A 8 7.58 -5.85 12.33
C LEU A 8 9.03 -6.28 12.51
N LYS A 9 9.28 -7.36 13.27
CA LYS A 9 10.62 -7.91 13.48
C LYS A 9 11.04 -8.92 12.42
N THR A 10 10.11 -9.34 11.55
CA THR A 10 10.41 -10.28 10.46
C THR A 10 10.26 -9.60 9.11
N PRO A 11 11.01 -10.01 8.07
CA PRO A 11 10.81 -9.50 6.72
C PRO A 11 9.36 -9.64 6.24
N GLY A 12 8.72 -10.78 6.55
CA GLY A 12 7.32 -11.03 6.21
C GLY A 12 6.37 -10.04 6.86
N GLY A 13 6.48 -9.83 8.17
CA GLY A 13 5.59 -8.90 8.86
C GLY A 13 5.84 -7.43 8.51
N ILE A 14 7.06 -7.04 8.13
CA ILE A 14 7.33 -5.71 7.55
C ILE A 14 6.60 -5.55 6.20
N LEU A 15 6.68 -6.55 5.33
CA LEU A 15 6.02 -6.52 4.02
C LEU A 15 4.49 -6.54 4.15
N GLU A 16 3.94 -7.35 5.04
CA GLU A 16 2.50 -7.40 5.32
C GLU A 16 1.98 -6.07 5.86
N PHE A 17 2.71 -5.46 6.79
CA PHE A 17 2.38 -4.14 7.29
C PHE A 17 2.43 -3.07 6.20
N ALA A 18 3.48 -3.08 5.37
CA ALA A 18 3.58 -2.16 4.25
C ALA A 18 2.42 -2.36 3.26
N LEU A 19 2.03 -3.60 2.98
CA LEU A 19 0.91 -3.94 2.10
C LEU A 19 -0.42 -3.39 2.64
N GLU A 20 -0.68 -3.57 3.94
CA GLU A 20 -1.86 -3.04 4.61
C GLU A 20 -1.92 -1.51 4.49
N GLN A 21 -0.82 -0.83 4.78
CA GLN A 21 -0.73 0.63 4.68
C GLN A 21 -1.03 1.12 3.25
N LYS A 22 -0.48 0.46 2.24
CA LYS A 22 -0.66 0.85 0.84
C LYS A 22 -2.09 0.63 0.35
N ARG A 23 -2.73 -0.46 0.76
CA ARG A 23 -4.15 -0.72 0.48
C ARG A 23 -5.06 0.33 1.14
N GLU A 24 -4.78 0.67 2.39
CA GLU A 24 -5.56 1.68 3.11
C GLU A 24 -5.40 3.08 2.50
N THR A 25 -4.18 3.48 2.15
CA THR A 25 -3.94 4.77 1.48
C THR A 25 -4.58 4.81 0.09
N HIS A 26 -4.53 3.72 -0.69
CA HIS A 26 -5.24 3.64 -1.98
C HIS A 26 -6.75 3.82 -1.80
N ARG A 27 -7.34 3.19 -0.78
CA ARG A 27 -8.76 3.35 -0.44
C ARG A 27 -9.09 4.80 -0.08
N LEU A 28 -8.28 5.42 0.78
CA LEU A 28 -8.42 6.83 1.17
C LEU A 28 -8.39 7.76 -0.04
N TYR A 29 -7.46 7.59 -0.98
CA TYR A 29 -7.44 8.40 -2.19
C TYR A 29 -8.66 8.15 -3.08
N GLY A 30 -9.19 6.92 -3.11
CA GLY A 30 -10.47 6.63 -3.77
C GLY A 30 -11.64 7.40 -3.17
N GLU A 31 -11.70 7.50 -1.84
CA GLU A 31 -12.71 8.28 -1.12
C GLU A 31 -12.54 9.79 -1.39
N LEU A 32 -11.31 10.31 -1.36
CA LEU A 32 -11.02 11.72 -1.63
C LEU A 32 -11.38 12.14 -3.06
N LEU A 33 -11.27 11.25 -4.05
CA LEU A 33 -11.69 11.55 -5.43
C LEU A 33 -13.20 11.81 -5.53
N ASN A 34 -14.02 11.12 -4.72
CA ASN A 34 -15.47 11.31 -4.71
C ASN A 34 -15.87 12.70 -4.19
N ASP A 35 -15.05 13.28 -3.31
CA ASP A 35 -15.30 14.58 -2.66
C ASP A 35 -14.48 15.74 -3.27
N SER A 36 -13.64 15.47 -4.28
CA SER A 36 -12.70 16.44 -4.83
C SER A 36 -13.37 17.49 -5.74
N GLY A 37 -13.39 18.74 -5.26
CA GLY A 37 -14.07 19.87 -5.92
C GLY A 37 -13.30 20.57 -7.05
N THR A 38 -12.02 20.26 -7.29
CA THR A 38 -11.23 20.86 -8.37
C THR A 38 -10.51 19.81 -9.22
N GLU A 39 -10.39 20.09 -10.52
CA GLU A 39 -9.74 19.21 -11.51
C GLU A 39 -8.27 18.96 -11.16
N ILE A 40 -7.54 19.99 -10.74
CA ILE A 40 -6.12 19.86 -10.34
C ILE A 40 -5.95 18.88 -9.18
N LEU A 41 -6.81 18.96 -8.15
CA LEU A 41 -6.74 18.03 -7.03
C LEU A 41 -7.12 16.61 -7.46
N ARG A 42 -8.09 16.47 -8.36
CA ARG A 42 -8.48 15.18 -8.92
C ARG A 42 -7.32 14.51 -9.65
N ASP A 43 -6.58 15.26 -10.46
CA ASP A 43 -5.43 14.74 -11.20
C ASP A 43 -4.33 14.26 -10.25
N VAL A 44 -3.97 15.08 -9.26
CA VAL A 44 -2.96 14.72 -8.26
C VAL A 44 -3.37 13.49 -7.47
N VAL A 45 -4.61 13.47 -6.95
CA VAL A 45 -5.09 12.34 -6.14
C VAL A 45 -5.21 11.07 -6.98
N THR A 46 -5.56 11.17 -8.26
CA THR A 46 -5.58 10.02 -9.18
C THR A 46 -4.16 9.45 -9.36
N GLN A 47 -3.17 10.30 -9.61
CA GLN A 47 -1.78 9.85 -9.76
C GLN A 47 -1.25 9.19 -8.49
N LEU A 48 -1.55 9.76 -7.31
CA LEU A 48 -1.17 9.18 -6.02
C LEU A 48 -1.85 7.83 -5.79
N LYS A 49 -3.15 7.72 -6.07
CA LYS A 49 -3.88 6.45 -6.00
C LYS A 49 -3.24 5.37 -6.88
N ASP A 50 -2.93 5.70 -8.13
CA ASP A 50 -2.31 4.75 -9.05
C ASP A 50 -0.91 4.32 -8.61
N GLU A 51 -0.14 5.21 -8.00
CA GLU A 51 1.17 4.88 -7.41
C GLU A 51 1.02 3.90 -6.23
N GLU A 52 0.05 4.11 -5.35
CA GLU A 52 -0.18 3.16 -4.25
C GLU A 52 -0.63 1.79 -4.75
N LEU A 53 -1.38 1.73 -5.85
CA LEU A 53 -1.70 0.46 -6.50
C LEU A 53 -0.44 -0.24 -7.03
N ARG A 54 0.50 0.50 -7.64
CA ARG A 54 1.80 -0.06 -8.07
C ARG A 54 2.60 -0.60 -6.89
N HIS A 55 2.62 0.13 -5.77
CA HIS A 55 3.25 -0.34 -4.54
C HIS A 55 2.62 -1.63 -4.00
N VAL A 56 1.28 -1.75 -4.00
CA VAL A 56 0.57 -2.98 -3.61
C VAL A 56 1.07 -4.17 -4.42
N HIS A 57 1.05 -4.07 -5.75
CA HIS A 57 1.48 -5.15 -6.65
C HIS A 57 2.97 -5.49 -6.46
N PHE A 58 3.81 -4.47 -6.23
CA PHE A 58 5.22 -4.69 -5.95
C PHE A 58 5.43 -5.47 -4.65
N ILE A 59 4.76 -5.10 -3.57
CA ILE A 59 4.88 -5.74 -2.27
C ILE A 59 4.32 -7.17 -2.30
N GLU A 60 3.19 -7.41 -2.96
CA GLU A 60 2.62 -8.75 -3.13
C GLU A 60 3.60 -9.70 -3.83
N ARG A 61 4.31 -9.23 -4.87
CA ARG A 61 5.38 -10.01 -5.51
C ARG A 61 6.53 -10.30 -4.54
N LYS A 62 6.92 -9.34 -3.70
CA LYS A 62 7.98 -9.56 -2.70
C LYS A 62 7.59 -10.55 -1.62
N ILE A 63 6.33 -10.54 -1.19
CA ILE A 63 5.79 -11.55 -0.27
C ILE A 63 5.83 -12.94 -0.94
N ALA A 64 5.42 -13.04 -2.21
CA ALA A 64 5.49 -14.29 -2.96
C ALA A 64 6.95 -14.79 -3.09
N ASP A 65 7.90 -13.90 -3.44
CA ASP A 65 9.32 -14.24 -3.50
C ASP A 65 9.85 -14.70 -2.12
N LEU A 66 9.41 -14.07 -1.02
CA LEU A 66 9.80 -14.45 0.34
C LEU A 66 9.32 -15.85 0.68
N ASN A 67 8.05 -16.14 0.40
CA ASN A 67 7.43 -17.43 0.67
C ASN A 67 8.03 -18.57 -0.17
N LEU A 68 8.59 -18.24 -1.34
CA LEU A 68 9.32 -19.17 -2.20
C LEU A 68 10.82 -19.25 -1.87
N GLY A 69 11.32 -18.53 -0.87
CA GLY A 69 12.74 -18.50 -0.51
C GLY A 69 13.64 -17.84 -1.56
N ARG A 70 13.10 -16.94 -2.39
CA ARG A 70 13.80 -16.28 -3.51
C ARG A 70 14.40 -14.93 -3.15
N LEU A 71 14.05 -14.37 -1.99
CA LEU A 71 14.76 -13.24 -1.40
C LEU A 71 16.07 -13.77 -0.80
N ARG A 72 17.15 -13.72 -1.60
CA ARG A 72 18.53 -13.93 -1.15
C ARG A 72 19.20 -12.60 -0.86
#